data_AF-A0A7J6KA15-F1
#
_entry.id   AF-A0A7J6KA15-F1
#
_cell.length_a   1.000
_cell.length_b   1.000
_cell.length_c   1.000
_cell.angle_alpha   90.00
_cell.angle_beta   90.00
_cell.angle_gamma   90.00
#
_symmetry.space_group_name_H-M   'P 1'
#
loop_
_entity.id
_entity.type
_entity.pdbx_description
1 polymer ?
#
loop_
_entity_poly.entity_id
_entity_poly.type
_entity_poly.pdbx_seq_one_letter_code
_entity_poly.pdbx_strand_id
1 'polypeptide(L)'
;MSAHGVEEIPVCSVSAGPRSPEWKERLKEEYISLIAYISQNKRSDKEWFKIESNPEGTAWKGRCWYIHEMVKYEFQLLFDIPPTYPLTPIELRLPELDGKTSKMYRGGRICLDVHFAPLWQKNAPKYGIAHALALGLGPWLAAEVPYLVEEGTIVGV
;
A
#
# COMPACT_ATOMS: atom_id res chain seq x y z
N MET A 1 -8.27 11.02 -6.63
CA MET A 1 -8.71 9.61 -6.52
C MET A 1 -9.80 9.55 -5.46
N SER A 2 -11.07 9.41 -5.85
CA SER A 2 -12.16 9.16 -4.89
C SER A 2 -12.09 7.72 -4.37
N ALA A 3 -12.56 7.49 -3.14
CA ALA A 3 -12.56 6.21 -2.44
C ALA A 3 -13.42 5.09 -3.09
N HIS A 4 -13.80 5.25 -4.37
CA HIS A 4 -14.53 4.24 -5.13
C HIS A 4 -13.61 3.04 -5.40
N GLY A 5 -14.00 1.89 -4.86
CA GLY A 5 -13.35 0.60 -5.10
C GLY A 5 -12.87 -0.11 -3.84
N VAL A 6 -12.71 0.57 -2.70
CA VAL A 6 -12.27 -0.08 -1.45
C VAL A 6 -13.33 -1.03 -0.89
N GLU A 7 -14.61 -0.68 -1.02
CA GLU A 7 -15.73 -1.50 -0.54
C GLU A 7 -15.85 -2.84 -1.28
N GLU A 8 -15.29 -2.93 -2.49
CA GLU A 8 -15.29 -4.13 -3.32
C GLU A 8 -14.07 -5.03 -3.08
N ILE A 9 -13.08 -4.58 -2.29
CA ILE A 9 -11.89 -5.38 -1.97
C ILE A 9 -12.32 -6.53 -1.06
N PRO A 10 -12.05 -7.80 -1.44
CA PRO A 10 -12.33 -8.95 -0.58
C PRO A 10 -11.61 -8.82 0.76
N VAL A 11 -12.36 -8.98 1.84
CA VAL A 11 -11.83 -8.94 3.21
C VAL A 11 -11.20 -10.28 3.61
N CYS A 12 -10.22 -10.20 4.50
CA CYS A 12 -9.63 -11.38 5.14
C CYS A 12 -10.50 -11.85 6.33
N SER A 13 -10.37 -13.09 6.73
CA SER A 13 -11.04 -13.65 7.90
C SER A 13 -10.04 -14.25 8.90
N VAL A 14 -8.88 -14.72 8.42
CA VAL A 14 -7.85 -15.34 9.24
C VAL A 14 -7.05 -14.27 9.99
N SER A 15 -7.02 -14.38 11.32
CA SER A 15 -6.25 -13.49 12.20
C SER A 15 -4.87 -14.06 12.53
N ALA A 16 -4.01 -14.21 11.51
CA ALA A 16 -2.69 -14.81 11.66
C ALA A 16 -1.57 -13.92 11.11
N GLY A 17 -0.49 -13.77 11.89
CA GLY A 17 0.74 -13.10 11.48
C GLY A 17 1.81 -14.07 10.97
N PRO A 18 2.97 -13.58 10.52
CA PRO A 18 3.98 -14.36 9.81
C PRO A 18 4.64 -15.47 10.66
N ARG A 19 4.46 -15.44 11.98
CA ARG A 19 4.96 -16.48 12.91
C ARG A 19 3.90 -17.53 13.26
N SER A 20 2.66 -17.35 12.82
CA SER A 20 1.58 -18.29 13.08
C SER A 20 1.65 -19.47 12.10
N PRO A 21 1.36 -20.71 12.54
CA PRO A 21 1.14 -21.84 11.63
C PRO A 21 0.05 -21.57 10.57
N GLU A 22 -0.92 -20.72 10.89
CA GLU A 22 -2.03 -20.31 10.02
C GLU A 22 -1.67 -19.20 9.02
N TRP A 23 -0.42 -18.72 9.03
CA TRP A 23 0.05 -17.67 8.13
C TRP A 23 -0.22 -18.00 6.66
N LYS A 24 -0.05 -19.26 6.27
CA LYS A 24 -0.31 -19.71 4.89
C LYS A 24 -1.78 -19.51 4.48
N GLU A 25 -2.72 -19.70 5.39
CA GLU A 25 -4.14 -19.47 5.10
C GLU A 25 -4.45 -17.98 5.00
N ARG A 26 -3.89 -17.16 5.91
CA ARG A 26 -3.96 -15.70 5.78
C ARG A 26 -3.35 -15.22 4.46
N LEU A 27 -2.17 -15.72 4.08
CA LEU A 27 -1.49 -15.30 2.86
C LEU A 27 -2.29 -15.66 1.60
N LYS A 28 -3.06 -16.76 1.59
CA LYS A 28 -4.01 -17.06 0.50
C LYS A 28 -5.09 -15.99 0.41
N GLU A 29 -5.68 -15.56 1.52
CA GLU A 29 -6.67 -14.47 1.55
C GLU A 29 -6.07 -13.16 1.05
N GLU A 30 -4.82 -12.84 1.43
CA GLU A 30 -4.10 -11.67 0.92
C GLU A 30 -3.96 -11.70 -0.60
N TYR A 31 -3.58 -12.84 -1.17
CA TYR A 31 -3.48 -13.00 -2.62
C TYR A 31 -4.83 -12.84 -3.32
N ILE A 32 -5.90 -13.43 -2.77
CA ILE A 32 -7.26 -13.28 -3.31
C ILE A 32 -7.67 -11.80 -3.31
N SER A 33 -7.44 -11.10 -2.20
CA SER A 33 -7.74 -9.68 -2.02
C SER A 33 -6.94 -8.81 -3.01
N LEU A 34 -5.63 -9.05 -3.14
CA LEU A 34 -4.75 -8.34 -4.08
C LEU A 34 -5.12 -8.59 -5.54
N ILE A 35 -5.36 -9.85 -5.92
CA ILE A 35 -5.73 -10.21 -7.29
C ILE A 35 -7.05 -9.55 -7.68
N ALA A 36 -8.04 -9.56 -6.78
CA ALA A 36 -9.32 -8.90 -7.02
C ALA A 36 -9.13 -7.39 -7.22
N TYR A 37 -8.39 -6.73 -6.33
CA TYR A 37 -8.13 -5.29 -6.43
C TYR A 37 -7.36 -4.92 -7.70
N ILE A 38 -6.31 -5.66 -8.05
CA ILE A 38 -5.55 -5.46 -9.30
C ILE A 38 -6.45 -5.68 -10.53
N SER A 39 -7.28 -6.73 -10.52
CA SER A 39 -8.18 -7.03 -11.63
C SER A 39 -9.25 -5.96 -11.83
N GLN A 40 -9.77 -5.40 -10.73
CA GLN A 40 -10.70 -4.28 -10.77
C GLN A 40 -10.02 -3.03 -11.36
N ASN A 41 -8.83 -2.68 -10.86
CA ASN A 41 -8.05 -1.54 -11.36
C ASN A 41 -7.78 -1.69 -12.87
N LYS A 42 -7.38 -2.88 -13.32
CA LYS A 42 -7.20 -3.23 -14.74
C LYS A 42 -8.45 -3.00 -15.58
N ARG A 43 -9.59 -3.52 -15.14
CA ARG A 43 -10.87 -3.36 -15.85
C ARG A 43 -11.30 -1.90 -15.97
N SER A 44 -10.89 -1.07 -15.01
CA SER A 44 -11.20 0.35 -14.98
C SER A 44 -10.12 1.26 -15.57
N ASP A 45 -9.04 0.69 -16.13
CA ASP A 45 -7.86 1.42 -16.63
C ASP A 45 -7.21 2.35 -15.59
N LYS A 46 -7.13 1.88 -14.34
CA LYS A 46 -6.59 2.60 -13.17
C LYS A 46 -5.48 1.82 -12.49
N GLU A 47 -4.70 1.07 -13.24
CA GLU A 47 -3.53 0.40 -12.69
C GLU A 47 -2.54 1.43 -12.15
N TRP A 48 -2.09 1.26 -10.91
CA TRP A 48 -1.21 2.21 -10.23
C TRP A 48 -0.09 1.55 -9.42
N PHE A 49 -0.02 0.21 -9.40
CA PHE A 49 1.07 -0.51 -8.74
C PHE A 49 1.25 -1.92 -9.29
N LYS A 50 2.44 -2.47 -9.05
CA LYS A 50 2.79 -3.89 -9.24
C LYS A 50 3.73 -4.30 -8.12
N ILE A 51 3.40 -5.38 -7.42
CA ILE A 51 4.20 -5.92 -6.31
C ILE A 51 4.35 -7.44 -6.41
N GLU A 52 5.41 -7.95 -5.81
CA GLU A 52 5.68 -9.37 -5.62
C GLU A 52 6.23 -9.60 -4.21
N SER A 53 6.06 -10.82 -3.70
CA SER A 53 6.60 -11.22 -2.40
C SER A 53 7.76 -12.19 -2.55
N ASN A 54 8.53 -12.35 -1.47
CA ASN A 54 9.38 -13.52 -1.29
C ASN A 54 8.52 -14.79 -1.12
N PRO A 55 9.09 -16.00 -1.25
CA PRO A 55 8.33 -17.25 -1.13
C PRO A 55 7.52 -17.39 0.16
N GLU A 56 7.97 -16.78 1.25
CA GLU A 56 7.31 -16.81 2.56
C GLU A 56 6.18 -15.78 2.71
N GLY A 57 6.04 -14.84 1.76
CA GLY A 57 5.05 -13.77 1.81
C GLY A 57 5.31 -12.69 2.87
N THR A 58 6.51 -12.65 3.45
CA THR A 58 6.87 -11.78 4.57
C THR A 58 7.59 -10.50 4.18
N ALA A 59 8.16 -10.45 2.97
CA ALA A 59 8.83 -9.29 2.40
C ALA A 59 8.30 -9.05 0.98
N TRP A 60 7.93 -7.81 0.70
CA TRP A 60 7.28 -7.41 -0.55
C TRP A 60 8.04 -6.26 -1.19
N LYS A 61 8.13 -6.30 -2.51
CA LYS A 61 8.77 -5.27 -3.33
C LYS A 61 8.03 -5.07 -4.63
N GLY A 62 8.18 -3.88 -5.21
CA GLY A 62 7.59 -3.57 -6.49
C GLY A 62 7.71 -2.11 -6.86
N ARG A 63 6.77 -1.65 -7.67
CA ARG A 63 6.67 -0.27 -8.13
C ARG A 63 5.23 0.22 -7.96
N CYS A 64 5.06 1.47 -7.57
CA CYS A 64 3.80 2.19 -7.64
C CYS A 64 3.99 3.46 -8.46
N TRP A 65 2.91 3.97 -9.06
CA TRP A 65 2.97 5.20 -9.84
C TRP A 65 1.74 6.07 -9.63
N TYR A 66 1.91 7.34 -9.95
CA TYR A 66 0.88 8.36 -9.94
C TYR A 66 0.95 9.17 -11.24
N ILE A 67 -0.20 9.45 -11.84
CA ILE A 67 -0.28 10.32 -13.02
C ILE A 67 -0.68 11.70 -12.54
N HIS A 68 0.17 12.69 -12.79
CA HIS A 68 -0.08 14.09 -12.51
C HIS A 68 0.26 14.90 -13.76
N GLU A 69 -0.66 15.77 -14.21
CA GLU A 69 -0.49 16.58 -15.43
C GLU A 69 -0.08 15.78 -16.67
N MET A 70 -0.70 14.60 -16.88
CA MET A 70 -0.41 13.67 -17.98
C MET A 70 1.01 13.05 -17.94
N VAL A 71 1.78 13.28 -16.88
CA VAL A 71 3.10 12.70 -16.66
C VAL A 71 3.01 11.60 -15.62
N LYS A 72 3.71 10.49 -15.85
CA LYS A 72 3.79 9.36 -14.93
C LYS A 72 4.98 9.54 -13.99
N TYR A 73 4.73 9.40 -12.69
CA TYR A 73 5.76 9.40 -11.65
C TYR A 73 5.76 8.02 -11.01
N GLU A 74 6.88 7.31 -11.09
CA GLU A 74 6.96 5.91 -10.65
C GLU A 74 8.05 5.73 -9.60
N PHE A 75 7.70 5.03 -8.51
CA PHE A 75 8.53 4.88 -7.33
C PHE A 75 8.71 3.42 -6.92
N GLN A 76 9.86 3.09 -6.35
CA GLN A 76 10.07 1.80 -5.71
C GLN A 76 9.22 1.70 -4.45
N LEU A 77 8.44 0.61 -4.37
CA LEU A 77 7.62 0.28 -3.20
C LEU A 77 8.21 -0.93 -2.49
N LEU A 78 8.49 -0.79 -1.19
CA LEU A 78 9.00 -1.85 -0.33
C LEU A 78 8.18 -1.93 0.96
N PHE A 79 7.92 -3.13 1.46
CA PHE A 79 7.38 -3.32 2.81
C PHE A 79 7.60 -4.74 3.33
N ASP A 80 7.61 -4.88 4.64
CA ASP A 80 7.71 -6.17 5.33
C ASP A 80 6.46 -6.39 6.18
N ILE A 81 6.04 -7.64 6.33
CA ILE A 81 4.91 -8.00 7.19
C ILE A 81 5.38 -7.97 8.65
N PRO A 82 4.81 -7.10 9.51
CA PRO A 82 5.24 -7.00 10.89
C PRO A 82 4.88 -8.28 11.68
N PRO A 83 5.63 -8.63 12.74
CA PRO A 83 5.33 -9.81 13.56
C PRO A 83 3.92 -9.82 14.17
N THR A 84 3.34 -8.63 14.41
CA THR A 84 2.02 -8.41 15.00
C THR A 84 0.92 -8.20 13.95
N TYR A 85 1.21 -8.43 12.66
CA TYR A 85 0.21 -8.46 11.62
C TYR A 85 -0.87 -9.52 11.91
N PRO A 86 -2.16 -9.30 11.60
CA PRO A 86 -2.77 -8.12 10.99
C PRO A 86 -3.19 -7.02 11.98
N LEU A 87 -2.90 -7.15 13.28
CA LEU A 87 -3.29 -6.15 14.27
C LEU A 87 -2.54 -4.83 14.07
N THR A 88 -1.28 -4.91 13.67
CA THR A 88 -0.47 -3.76 13.26
C THR A 88 -0.49 -3.63 11.74
N PRO A 89 -0.77 -2.43 11.18
CA PRO A 89 -0.68 -2.20 9.75
C PRO A 89 0.77 -2.34 9.26
N ILE A 90 0.89 -2.48 7.94
CA ILE A 90 2.18 -2.55 7.26
C ILE A 90 2.79 -1.14 7.15
N GLU A 91 4.09 -1.01 7.40
CA GLU A 91 4.84 0.21 7.11
C GLU A 91 5.29 0.21 5.64
N LEU A 92 4.66 1.06 4.84
CA LEU A 92 4.95 1.21 3.41
C LEU A 92 6.14 2.15 3.20
N ARG A 93 7.09 1.75 2.34
CA ARG A 93 8.32 2.50 2.07
C ARG A 93 8.47 2.87 0.61
N LEU A 94 8.79 4.14 0.37
CA LEU A 94 9.19 4.73 -0.92
C LEU A 94 10.60 5.33 -0.79
N PRO A 95 11.67 4.52 -0.88
CA PRO A 95 13.04 4.98 -0.59
C PRO A 95 13.52 6.15 -1.46
N GLU A 96 13.02 6.23 -2.70
CA GLU A 96 13.37 7.27 -3.67
C GLU A 96 12.84 8.67 -3.29
N LEU A 97 11.95 8.73 -2.29
CA LEU A 97 11.36 9.95 -1.75
C LEU A 97 11.91 10.33 -0.36
N ASP A 98 12.86 9.56 0.20
CA ASP A 98 13.42 9.83 1.52
C ASP A 98 14.07 11.22 1.56
N GLY A 99 13.66 12.03 2.55
CA GLY A 99 14.11 13.41 2.71
C GLY A 99 13.51 14.43 1.74
N LYS A 100 12.58 14.05 0.86
CA LYS A 100 11.95 14.98 -0.11
C LYS A 100 10.61 15.57 0.37
N THR A 101 9.97 14.96 1.36
CA THR A 101 8.75 15.49 1.99
C THR A 101 8.80 15.38 3.52
N SER A 102 8.09 16.29 4.19
CA SER A 102 7.84 16.22 5.64
C SER A 102 6.88 15.10 6.04
N LYS A 103 6.08 14.55 5.11
CA LYS A 103 5.15 13.42 5.35
C LYS A 103 5.83 12.07 5.20
N MET A 104 7.07 11.96 5.66
CA MET A 104 7.87 10.76 5.59
C MET A 104 8.80 10.65 6.80
N TYR A 105 8.91 9.45 7.36
CA TYR A 105 9.91 9.09 8.36
C TYR A 105 11.16 8.53 7.69
N ARG A 106 12.29 8.57 8.43
CA ARG A 106 13.60 8.08 7.99
C ARG A 106 13.51 6.70 7.32
N GLY A 107 14.21 6.55 6.19
CA GLY A 107 14.29 5.30 5.43
C GLY A 107 13.11 5.11 4.46
N GLY A 108 12.49 6.21 4.03
CA GLY A 108 11.43 6.19 3.02
C GLY A 108 10.04 5.81 3.55
N ARG A 109 9.83 5.73 4.86
CA ARG A 109 8.56 5.28 5.45
C ARG A 109 7.50 6.36 5.36
N ILE A 110 6.40 6.12 4.65
CA ILE A 110 5.37 7.14 4.49
C ILE A 110 4.71 7.45 5.84
N CYS A 111 4.49 8.73 6.12
CA CYS A 111 3.70 9.16 7.27
C CYS A 111 2.22 9.17 6.86
N LEU A 112 1.47 8.17 7.31
CA LEU A 112 0.03 8.08 7.06
C LEU A 112 -0.73 9.10 7.92
N ASP A 113 -1.96 9.39 7.49
CA ASP A 113 -2.87 10.28 8.22
C ASP A 113 -3.26 9.69 9.59
N VAL A 114 -3.54 10.58 10.55
CA VAL A 114 -3.88 10.22 11.93
C VAL A 114 -5.13 9.32 12.03
N HIS A 115 -6.04 9.40 11.06
CA HIS A 115 -7.24 8.57 11.02
C HIS A 115 -6.98 7.14 10.52
N PHE A 116 -5.82 6.87 9.89
CA PHE A 116 -5.52 5.55 9.33
C PHE A 116 -5.37 4.47 10.40
N ALA A 117 -4.62 4.74 11.48
CA ALA A 117 -4.41 3.73 12.53
C ALA A 117 -5.71 3.35 13.26
N PRO A 118 -6.58 4.28 13.69
CA PRO A 118 -7.90 3.94 14.23
C PRO A 118 -8.80 3.20 13.24
N LEU A 119 -8.77 3.57 11.95
CA LEU A 119 -9.53 2.88 10.90
C LEU A 119 -9.06 1.43 10.73
N TRP A 120 -7.75 1.20 10.71
CA TRP A 120 -7.16 -0.13 10.65
C TRP A 120 -7.55 -0.98 11.86
N GLN A 121 -7.38 -0.45 13.07
CA GLN A 121 -7.67 -1.16 14.31
C GLN A 121 -9.13 -1.62 14.40
N LYS A 122 -10.08 -0.78 13.96
CA LYS A 122 -11.52 -1.14 13.95
C LYS A 122 -11.85 -2.28 12.99
N ASN A 123 -11.03 -2.50 11.97
CA ASN A 123 -11.29 -3.47 10.92
C ASN A 123 -10.35 -4.68 10.97
N ALA A 124 -9.30 -4.69 11.79
CA ALA A 124 -8.49 -5.90 11.98
C ALA A 124 -9.35 -7.07 12.49
N PRO A 125 -9.24 -8.30 11.95
CA PRO A 125 -8.25 -8.76 10.95
C PRO A 125 -8.71 -8.64 9.48
N LYS A 126 -9.86 -8.03 9.21
CA LYS A 126 -10.50 -7.97 7.88
C LYS A 126 -9.67 -7.26 6.83
N TYR A 127 -8.95 -6.21 7.24
CA TYR A 127 -8.08 -5.47 6.34
C TYR A 127 -6.76 -6.22 6.10
N GLY A 128 -6.31 -6.12 4.85
CA GLY A 128 -5.12 -6.78 4.31
C GLY A 128 -4.19 -5.82 3.58
N ILE A 129 -3.24 -6.36 2.81
CA ILE A 129 -2.28 -5.61 1.99
C ILE A 129 -3.01 -4.71 1.00
N ALA A 130 -4.01 -5.24 0.27
CA ALA A 130 -4.79 -4.46 -0.68
C ALA A 130 -5.44 -3.22 -0.05
N HIS A 131 -5.93 -3.37 1.19
CA HIS A 131 -6.53 -2.28 1.95
C HIS A 131 -5.47 -1.25 2.40
N ALA A 132 -4.29 -1.70 2.84
CA ALA A 132 -3.18 -0.80 3.18
C ALA A 132 -2.73 0.05 1.97
N LEU A 133 -2.68 -0.55 0.78
CA LEU A 133 -2.38 0.16 -0.46
C LEU A 133 -3.49 1.16 -0.81
N ALA A 134 -4.76 0.72 -0.81
CA ALA A 134 -5.87 1.53 -1.26
C ALA A 134 -6.23 2.68 -0.30
N LEU A 135 -6.11 2.45 1.03
CA LEU A 135 -6.49 3.43 2.07
C LEU A 135 -5.29 4.21 2.63
N GLY A 136 -4.08 3.68 2.48
CA GLY A 136 -2.85 4.33 2.96
C GLY A 136 -2.06 4.94 1.81
N LEU A 137 -1.48 4.10 0.96
CA LEU A 137 -0.55 4.55 -0.09
C LEU A 137 -1.23 5.42 -1.15
N GLY A 138 -2.40 5.02 -1.65
CA GLY A 138 -3.11 5.74 -2.71
C GLY A 138 -3.41 7.20 -2.35
N PRO A 139 -4.08 7.47 -1.20
CA PRO A 139 -4.31 8.82 -0.72
C PRO A 139 -3.03 9.59 -0.45
N TRP A 140 -1.99 8.94 0.08
CA TRP A 140 -0.69 9.57 0.30
C TRP A 140 -0.05 10.03 -1.01
N LEU A 141 -0.02 9.18 -2.05
CA LEU A 141 0.48 9.56 -3.38
C LEU A 141 -0.35 10.71 -3.98
N ALA A 142 -1.67 10.68 -3.79
CA ALA A 142 -2.56 11.73 -4.30
C ALA A 142 -2.34 13.11 -3.66
N ALA A 143 -1.87 13.15 -2.41
CA ALA A 143 -1.52 14.38 -1.73
C ALA A 143 -0.07 14.82 -2.03
N GLU A 144 0.88 13.89 -1.93
CA GLU A 144 2.29 14.21 -1.89
C GLU A 144 2.93 14.32 -3.28
N VAL A 145 2.48 13.56 -4.28
CA VAL A 145 3.09 13.64 -5.62
C VAL A 145 2.90 15.02 -6.25
N PRO A 146 1.69 15.62 -6.29
CA PRO A 146 1.52 16.99 -6.79
C PRO A 146 2.42 18.00 -6.05
N TYR A 147 2.44 17.95 -4.72
CA TYR A 147 3.28 18.82 -3.90
C TYR A 147 4.77 18.69 -4.24
N LEU A 148 5.28 17.46 -4.37
CA LEU A 148 6.68 17.20 -4.70
C LEU A 148 7.06 17.69 -6.12
N VAL A 149 6.11 17.64 -7.06
CA VAL A 149 6.27 18.17 -8.42
C VAL A 149 6.34 19.69 -8.41
N GLU A 150 5.41 20.34 -7.69
CA GLU A 150 5.38 21.81 -7.55
C GLU A 150 6.66 22.36 -6.89
N GLU A 151 7.19 21.66 -5.88
CA GLU A 151 8.47 21.98 -5.24
C GLU A 151 9.70 21.62 -6.10
N GLY A 152 9.53 20.92 -7.22
CA GLY A 152 10.61 20.53 -8.13
C GLY A 152 11.56 19.45 -7.57
N THR A 153 11.13 18.68 -6.57
CA THR A 153 11.95 17.66 -5.89
C THR A 153 11.92 16.29 -6.57
N ILE A 154 10.97 16.08 -7.47
CA ILE A 154 10.84 14.88 -8.31
C ILE A 154 10.62 15.28 -9.76
N VAL A 155 11.11 14.45 -10.69
CA VAL A 155 10.92 14.61 -12.13
C VAL A 155 10.22 13.37 -12.65
N GLY A 156 9.25 13.56 -13.55
CA GLY A 156 8.52 12.46 -14.17
C GLY A 156 9.39 11.62 -15.09
N VAL A 157 8.89 10.43 -15.42
CA VAL A 157 9.50 9.52 -16.41
C VAL A 157 8.75 9.51 -17.72
#